data_AF-A0A929GT23-F1
#
_entry.id   AF-A0A929GT23-F1
#
_cell.length_a   1.000
_cell.length_b   1.000
_cell.length_c   1.000
_cell.angle_alpha   90.00
_cell.angle_beta   90.00
_cell.angle_gamma   90.00
#
_symmetry.space_group_name_H-M   'P 1'
#
loop_
_entity.id
_entity.type
_entity.pdbx_description
1 polymer ?
#
loop_
_entity_poly.entity_id
_entity_poly.type
_entity_poly.pdbx_seq_one_letter_code
_entity_poly.pdbx_strand_id
1 'polypeptide(L)' 'MEIEEIGVGARLGMRGLKNRGMMEISENPKSGDFVLVISKGIRRRWLMFNVPQGMWRVKCSKEEVSEAMNKFLAEKILA' A
#
# COMPACT_ATOMS: atom_id res chain seq x y z
N MET A 1 0.13 -8.18 -17.99
CA MET A 1 0.02 -7.18 -16.91
C MET A 1 0.73 -5.94 -17.43
N GLU A 2 0.06 -4.80 -17.44
CA GLU A 2 0.62 -3.52 -17.89
C GLU A 2 0.72 -2.57 -16.69
N ILE A 3 1.84 -1.86 -16.58
CA ILE A 3 2.07 -0.85 -15.55
C ILE A 3 1.89 0.50 -16.22
N GLU A 4 0.92 1.27 -15.74
CA GLU A 4 0.58 2.60 -16.26
C GLU A 4 0.90 3.67 -15.22
N GLU A 5 1.53 4.77 -15.65
CA GLU A 5 1.65 5.98 -14.83
C GLU A 5 0.36 6.80 -14.92
N ILE A 6 -0.19 7.18 -13.77
CA ILE A 6 -1.42 7.98 -13.70
C ILE A 6 -1.23 9.25 -12.88
N GLY A 7 -1.88 10.33 -13.30
CA GLY A 7 -1.97 11.55 -12.51
C GLY A 7 -2.97 11.45 -11.35
N VAL A 8 -2.88 12.39 -10.40
CA VAL A 8 -3.77 12.44 -9.22
C VAL A 8 -5.25 12.51 -9.59
N GLY A 9 -5.59 13.16 -10.72
CA GLY A 9 -6.96 13.26 -11.24
C GLY A 9 -7.56 11.91 -11.64
N ALA A 10 -6.77 11.00 -12.21
CA ALA A 10 -7.22 9.66 -12.59
C ALA A 10 -7.68 8.83 -11.37
N ARG A 11 -7.08 9.09 -10.20
CA ARG A 11 -7.48 8.48 -8.92
C ARG A 11 -8.93 8.78 -8.53
N LEU A 12 -9.50 9.89 -9.03
CA LEU A 12 -10.91 10.24 -8.80
C LEU A 12 -11.85 9.29 -9.55
N GLY A 13 -11.47 8.81 -10.74
CA GLY A 13 -12.23 7.82 -11.50
C GLY A 13 -12.26 6.43 -10.84
N MET A 14 -11.25 6.13 -10.02
CA MET A 14 -11.13 4.86 -9.29
C MET A 14 -12.04 4.78 -8.05
N ARG A 15 -12.92 5.75 -7.83
CA ARG A 15 -13.83 5.82 -6.67
C ARG A 15 -14.83 4.66 -6.59
N GLY A 16 -15.11 3.95 -7.69
CA GLY A 16 -15.98 2.77 -7.70
C GLY A 16 -15.29 1.45 -7.32
N LEU A 17 -13.95 1.42 -7.26
CA LEU A 17 -13.21 0.18 -7.00
C LEU A 17 -13.40 -0.29 -5.56
N LYS A 18 -13.72 -1.57 -5.39
CA LYS A 18 -13.89 -2.28 -4.11
C LYS A 18 -12.57 -2.95 -3.69
N ASN A 19 -12.48 -3.41 -2.44
CA ASN A 19 -11.33 -4.16 -1.89
C ASN A 19 -9.98 -3.46 -2.08
N ARG A 20 -9.91 -2.18 -1.72
CA ARG A 20 -8.71 -1.36 -1.93
C ARG A 20 -7.55 -1.75 -1.02
N GLY A 21 -6.39 -1.92 -1.63
CA GLY A 21 -5.09 -1.91 -0.96
C GLY A 21 -4.34 -0.59 -1.22
N MET A 22 -3.46 -0.21 -0.30
CA MET A 22 -2.46 0.82 -0.55
C MET A 22 -1.14 0.36 0.05
N MET A 23 -0.05 0.61 -0.66
CA MET A 23 1.30 0.38 -0.18
C MET A 23 2.08 1.67 -0.33
N GLU A 24 2.72 2.07 0.75
CA GLU A 24 3.66 3.17 0.82
C GLU A 24 5.04 2.58 1.12
N ILE A 25 6.05 3.03 0.39
CA ILE A 25 7.44 2.62 0.57
C ILE A 25 8.23 3.91 0.80
N SER A 26 8.85 3.99 1.97
CA SER A 26 9.60 5.17 2.40
C SER A 26 10.99 4.75 2.84
N GLU A 27 12.03 5.44 2.41
CA GLU A 27 13.42 5.19 2.84
C GLU A 27 13.74 6.06 4.07
N ASN A 28 14.32 5.46 5.10
CA ASN A 28 14.81 6.20 6.25
C ASN A 28 16.14 6.87 5.89
N PRO A 29 16.21 8.22 5.83
CA PRO A 29 17.42 8.92 5.38
C PRO A 29 18.62 8.73 6.32
N LYS A 30 18.41 8.23 7.56
CA LYS A 30 19.49 8.00 8.52
C LYS A 30 20.09 6.60 8.44
N SER A 31 19.26 5.57 8.22
CA SER A 31 19.73 4.17 8.22
C SER A 31 19.79 3.55 6.83
N GLY A 32 19.13 4.15 5.82
CA GLY A 32 18.95 3.54 4.50
C GLY A 32 17.93 2.40 4.49
N ASP A 33 17.35 2.07 5.65
CA ASP A 33 16.30 1.05 5.73
C ASP A 33 15.02 1.54 5.08
N PHE A 34 14.31 0.63 4.44
CA PHE A 34 13.01 0.87 3.88
C PHE A 34 11.93 0.56 4.92
N VAL A 35 10.92 1.43 4.97
CA VAL A 35 9.70 1.29 5.77
C VAL A 35 8.54 1.15 4.81
N LEU A 36 7.90 -0.02 4.84
CA LEU A 36 6.72 -0.31 4.06
C LEU A 36 5.49 -0.17 4.96
N VAL A 37 4.52 0.64 4.55
CA VAL A 37 3.20 0.74 5.18
C VAL A 37 2.15 0.22 4.22
N ILE A 38 1.47 -0.86 4.61
CA ILE A 38 0.48 -1.53 3.77
C ILE A 38 -0.87 -1.49 4.46
N SER A 39 -1.90 -1.09 3.72
CA SER A 39 -3.28 -0.93 4.18
C SER A 39 -4.22 -1.77 3.34
N LYS A 40 -5.09 -2.59 3.97
CA LYS A 40 -6.16 -3.37 3.32
C LYS A 40 -7.53 -2.79 3.59
N GLY A 41 -8.45 -2.95 2.65
CA GLY A 41 -9.87 -2.71 2.86
C GLY A 41 -10.18 -1.24 3.14
N ILE A 42 -9.47 -0.34 2.46
CA ILE A 42 -9.62 1.10 2.65
C ILE A 42 -11.06 1.50 2.27
N ARG A 43 -11.89 1.74 3.29
CA ARG A 43 -13.27 2.19 3.11
C ARG A 43 -13.33 3.68 3.35
N ARG A 44 -14.01 4.39 2.45
CA ARG A 44 -14.33 5.79 2.64
C ARG A 44 -15.51 5.88 3.61
N ARG A 45 -15.29 6.33 4.85
CA ARG A 45 -16.38 6.79 5.71
C ARG A 45 -16.65 8.25 5.40
N TRP A 46 -17.92 8.63 5.42
CA TRP A 46 -18.49 9.87 4.87
C TRP A 46 -17.76 11.16 5.32
N LEU A 47 -17.09 11.14 6.48
CA LEU A 47 -16.32 12.27 7.03
C LEU A 47 -14.95 11.87 7.63
N MET A 48 -14.53 10.61 7.54
CA MET A 48 -13.24 10.14 8.08
C MET A 48 -12.37 9.56 6.97
N PHE A 49 -11.17 10.14 6.86
CA PHE A 49 -10.04 9.70 6.05
C PHE A 49 -10.00 8.18 5.91
N ASN A 50 -9.92 7.68 4.67
CA ASN A 50 -9.54 6.33 4.26
C ASN A 50 -9.13 5.40 5.41
N VAL A 51 -10.10 4.83 6.14
CA VAL A 51 -9.79 3.97 7.29
C VAL A 51 -9.54 2.56 6.77
N PRO A 52 -8.32 2.02 6.93
CA PRO A 52 -8.03 0.66 6.53
C PRO A 52 -8.69 -0.33 7.49
N GLN A 53 -9.16 -1.47 6.97
CA GLN A 53 -9.58 -2.61 7.76
C GLN A 53 -8.40 -3.28 8.48
N GLY A 54 -7.20 -3.19 7.89
CA GLY A 54 -5.97 -3.65 8.49
C GLY A 54 -4.79 -2.84 7.98
N MET A 55 -3.84 -2.57 8.86
CA MET A 55 -2.64 -1.78 8.57
C MET A 55 -1.43 -2.46 9.18
N TRP A 56 -0.36 -2.60 8.40
CA TRP A 56 0.87 -3.26 8.80
C TRP A 56 2.08 -2.40 8.44
N ARG A 57 3.15 -2.57 9.20
CA ARG A 57 4.44 -1.92 8.96
C ARG A 57 5.53 -2.99 8.92
N VAL A 58 6.40 -2.91 7.93
CA VAL A 58 7.67 -3.65 7.90
C VAL A 58 8.84 -2.70 7.72
N LYS A 59 9.94 -3.02 8.39
CA LYS A 59 11.24 -2.44 8.15
C LYS A 59 12.10 -3.51 7.51
N CYS A 60 12.79 -3.18 6.44
CA CYS A 60 13.63 -4.11 5.71
C CYS A 60 14.75 -3.36 4.99
N SER A 61 15.79 -4.06 4.57
CA SER A 61 16.79 -3.48 3.67
C SER A 61 16.19 -3.27 2.27
N LYS A 62 16.94 -2.60 1.38
CA LYS A 62 16.55 -2.39 -0.01
C LYS A 62 16.36 -3.71 -0.77
N GLU A 63 17.23 -4.68 -0.51
CA GLU A 63 17.24 -5.99 -1.15
C GLU A 63 16.03 -6.82 -0.75
N GLU A 64 15.51 -6.60 0.46
CA GLU A 64 14.38 -7.33 1.04
C GLU A 64 13.01 -6.76 0.64
N VAL A 65 12.94 -5.58 0.03
CA VAL A 65 11.67 -4.89 -0.30
C VAL A 65 10.75 -5.79 -1.13
N SER A 66 11.27 -6.43 -2.18
CA SER A 66 10.47 -7.29 -3.07
C SER A 66 9.93 -8.52 -2.34
N GLU A 67 10.73 -9.15 -1.49
CA GLU A 67 10.32 -10.30 -0.69
C GLU A 67 9.23 -9.89 0.31
N ALA A 68 9.44 -8.78 1.03
CA ALA A 68 8.46 -8.24 1.97
C ALA A 68 7.11 -7.97 1.28
N MET A 69 7.13 -7.34 0.10
CA MET A 69 5.93 -7.07 -0.69
C MET A 69 5.18 -8.36 -1.07
N ASN A 70 5.89 -9.35 -1.61
CA ASN A 70 5.28 -10.60 -2.04
C ASN A 70 4.66 -11.37 -0.88
N LYS A 71 5.36 -11.43 0.26
CA LYS A 71 4.85 -12.07 1.48
C LYS A 71 3.56 -11.40 1.97
N PHE A 72 3.50 -10.07 1.97
CA PHE A 72 2.29 -9.35 2.37
C PHE A 72 1.12 -9.54 1.42
N LEU A 73 1.37 -9.50 0.12
CA LEU A 73 0.33 -9.71 -0.88
C LEU A 73 -0.31 -11.09 -0.68
N ALA A 74 0.51 -12.13 -0.53
CA ALA A 74 0.04 -13.49 -0.29
C ALA A 74 -0.70 -13.64 1.04
N GLU A 75 -0.14 -13.15 2.15
CA GLU A 75 -0.69 -13.44 3.48
C GLU A 75 -1.84 -12.52 3.90
N LYS A 76 -1.85 -11.25 3.46
CA LYS A 76 -2.78 -10.25 4.00
C LYS A 76 -3.77 -9.76 2.96
N ILE A 77 -3.35 -9.52 1.72
CA ILE A 77 -4.21 -8.89 0.70
C ILE A 77 -5.03 -9.92 -0.09
N LEU A 78 -4.37 -10.95 -0.62
CA LEU A 78 -4.95 -11.95 -1.53
C LEU A 78 -5.48 -13.20 -0.81
N ALA A 79 -5.19 -13.36 0.48
CA ALA A 79 -5.90 -14.30 1.36
C ALA A 79 -7.36 -13.86 1.57
#